data_AF-A0A6S6SK73-F1
#
_entry.id   AF-A0A6S6SK73-F1
#
_cell.length_a   1.000
_cell.length_b   1.000
_cell.length_c   1.000
_cell.angle_alpha   90.00
_cell.angle_beta   90.00
_cell.angle_gamma   90.00
#
_symmetry.space_group_name_H-M   'P 1'
#
loop_
_entity.id
_entity.type
_entity.pdbx_description
1 polymer ?
#
loop_
_entity_poly.entity_id
_entity_poly.type
_entity_poly.pdbx_seq_one_letter_code
_entity_poly.pdbx_strand_id
1 'polypeptide(L)'
;MRPGVITTATLVEISSALLDKPGGFTSNDVSMPSMAFEHMLVVPDIPNWEFGVLTQVRDMALAMRDDFSRSQSQSATDPDLVTAQIRFNTDSNLWLFPPAESQFREGVDALESYLQRLQNGEAQFYTRADNLNNWLTKVQRQMGALSIALSASVGIRQVQEEGAAMSIADDDLQAPGVELEVIDTAEGEQAEVLVKTPRLKVDDVFYQARGQTWAILHLLKAIEADFEDVLRQKNSLVSLRQIINKLEDAQEDVWSPIILNGRGYSFVANHSLVMASQISRANAALIDLSRLMREG
;
A
#
# COMPACT_ATOMS: atom_id res chain seq x y z
N MET A 1 2.12 -5.08 -27.03
CA MET A 1 0.88 -5.05 -26.22
C MET A 1 0.37 -3.62 -26.21
N ARG A 2 -0.93 -3.38 -26.06
CA ARG A 2 -1.43 -2.01 -25.88
C ARG A 2 -1.06 -1.52 -24.47
N PRO A 3 -0.71 -0.23 -24.30
CA PRO A 3 -0.44 0.31 -22.98
C PRO A 3 -1.62 0.11 -22.03
N GLY A 4 -1.33 -0.12 -20.76
CA GLY A 4 -2.31 -0.28 -19.69
C GLY A 4 -2.89 -1.69 -19.55
N VAL A 5 -2.63 -2.59 -20.50
CA VAL A 5 -3.15 -3.96 -20.47
C VAL A 5 -2.56 -4.72 -19.28
N ILE A 6 -1.26 -4.59 -19.03
CA ILE A 6 -0.58 -5.34 -17.97
C ILE A 6 -0.98 -4.78 -16.60
N THR A 7 -1.04 -3.46 -16.46
CA THR A 7 -1.47 -2.75 -15.25
C THR A 7 -2.90 -3.10 -14.88
N THR A 8 -3.82 -3.07 -15.84
CA THR A 8 -5.22 -3.42 -15.61
C THR A 8 -5.37 -4.89 -15.25
N ALA A 9 -4.73 -5.81 -16.00
CA ALA A 9 -4.77 -7.23 -15.70
C ALA A 9 -4.17 -7.54 -14.33
N THR A 10 -3.08 -6.87 -13.95
CA THR A 10 -2.47 -7.04 -12.62
C THR A 10 -3.41 -6.56 -11.52
N LEU A 11 -4.13 -5.45 -11.72
CA LEU A 11 -5.11 -4.98 -10.74
C LEU A 11 -6.30 -5.95 -10.60
N VAL A 12 -6.76 -6.55 -11.71
CA VAL A 12 -7.75 -7.65 -11.70
C VAL A 12 -7.21 -8.80 -10.86
N GLU A 13 -6.02 -9.32 -11.15
CA GLU A 13 -5.42 -10.45 -10.44
C GLU A 13 -5.19 -10.17 -8.95
N ILE A 14 -4.72 -8.99 -8.57
CA ILE A 14 -4.58 -8.57 -7.15
C ILE A 14 -5.94 -8.59 -6.45
N SER A 15 -6.96 -8.04 -7.11
CA SER A 15 -8.31 -7.94 -6.54
C SER A 15 -8.99 -9.31 -6.43
N SER A 16 -8.82 -10.19 -7.43
CA SER A 16 -9.30 -11.56 -7.39
C SER A 16 -8.56 -12.38 -6.33
N ALA A 17 -7.23 -12.24 -6.23
CA ALA A 17 -6.45 -12.91 -5.19
C ALA A 17 -6.85 -12.50 -3.77
N LEU A 18 -7.24 -11.23 -3.57
CA LEU A 18 -7.79 -10.74 -2.31
C LEU A 18 -9.09 -11.46 -1.93
N LEU A 19 -9.97 -11.71 -2.91
CA LEU A 19 -11.30 -12.29 -2.71
C LEU A 19 -11.29 -13.82 -2.66
N ASP A 20 -10.44 -14.45 -3.46
CA ASP A 20 -10.46 -15.90 -3.72
C ASP A 20 -9.39 -16.67 -2.94
N LYS A 21 -8.64 -16.00 -2.05
CA LYS A 21 -7.67 -16.65 -1.15
C LYS A 21 -8.35 -17.73 -0.29
N PRO A 22 -7.58 -18.72 0.22
CA PRO A 22 -8.14 -19.72 1.13
C PRO A 22 -8.84 -19.07 2.33
N GLY A 23 -10.13 -19.35 2.50
CA GLY A 23 -10.98 -18.72 3.52
C GLY A 23 -11.87 -17.59 3.00
N GLY A 24 -11.73 -17.18 1.73
CA GLY A 24 -12.51 -16.08 1.14
C GLY A 24 -12.09 -14.71 1.68
N PHE A 25 -12.88 -13.67 1.43
CA PHE A 25 -12.70 -12.36 2.05
C PHE A 25 -13.22 -12.38 3.49
N THR A 26 -12.33 -12.21 4.47
CA THR A 26 -12.62 -12.48 5.88
C THR A 26 -12.93 -11.23 6.71
N SER A 27 -12.57 -10.04 6.22
CA SER A 27 -12.73 -8.77 6.95
C SER A 27 -14.19 -8.42 7.29
N ASN A 28 -15.17 -8.94 6.53
CA ASN A 28 -16.60 -8.72 6.78
C ASN A 28 -17.30 -9.94 7.41
N ASP A 29 -16.59 -10.97 7.86
CA ASP A 29 -17.21 -12.15 8.45
C ASP A 29 -17.60 -11.92 9.93
N VAL A 30 -18.90 -11.92 10.22
CA VAL A 30 -19.45 -11.64 11.57
C VAL A 30 -19.84 -12.93 12.34
N SER A 31 -19.56 -14.13 11.83
CA SER A 31 -19.97 -15.37 12.52
C SER A 31 -19.15 -15.66 13.79
N MET A 32 -19.75 -15.52 14.99
CA MET A 32 -19.23 -16.11 16.24
C MET A 32 -18.98 -17.62 16.04
N PRO A 33 -17.80 -18.22 16.35
CA PRO A 33 -16.79 -17.91 17.38
C PRO A 33 -15.36 -17.74 16.81
N SER A 34 -15.17 -17.05 15.69
CA SER A 34 -13.84 -16.70 15.16
C SER A 34 -13.06 -15.73 16.04
N MET A 35 -13.75 -14.85 16.79
CA MET A 35 -13.13 -13.92 17.75
C MET A 35 -12.36 -14.61 18.91
N ALA A 36 -12.58 -15.91 19.14
CA ALA A 36 -11.84 -16.65 20.16
C ALA A 36 -10.46 -17.16 19.67
N PHE A 37 -10.27 -17.29 18.35
CA PHE A 37 -9.04 -17.80 17.74
C PHE A 37 -8.11 -16.70 17.21
N GLU A 38 -8.63 -15.50 16.94
CA GLU A 38 -7.86 -14.34 16.47
C GLU A 38 -6.85 -13.83 17.52
N HIS A 39 -7.16 -13.99 18.81
CA HIS A 39 -6.21 -13.75 19.90
C HIS A 39 -5.29 -14.94 20.20
N MET A 40 -5.34 -16.00 19.40
CA MET A 40 -4.39 -17.10 19.51
C MET A 40 -3.12 -16.68 18.76
N LEU A 41 -2.04 -16.51 19.52
CA LEU A 41 -0.71 -15.97 19.17
C LEU A 41 0.01 -16.59 17.95
N VAL A 42 -0.65 -17.41 17.14
CA VAL A 42 -0.08 -18.28 16.10
C VAL A 42 -0.83 -18.17 14.75
N VAL A 43 -1.80 -17.26 14.60
CA VAL A 43 -2.53 -17.07 13.31
C VAL A 43 -2.07 -15.77 12.65
N PRO A 44 -1.75 -15.75 11.35
CA PRO A 44 -1.47 -14.50 10.65
C PRO A 44 -2.70 -13.58 10.68
N ASP A 45 -2.46 -12.28 10.85
CA ASP A 45 -3.52 -11.27 10.83
C ASP A 45 -3.95 -10.98 9.38
N ILE A 46 -4.84 -11.84 8.89
CA ILE A 46 -5.36 -11.79 7.53
C ILE A 46 -6.22 -10.52 7.30
N PRO A 47 -7.13 -10.10 8.21
CA PRO A 47 -7.92 -8.88 7.99
C PRO A 47 -7.08 -7.62 7.79
N ASN A 48 -6.02 -7.42 8.57
CA ASN A 48 -5.16 -6.25 8.37
C ASN A 48 -4.34 -6.36 7.06
N TRP A 49 -3.91 -7.56 6.67
CA TRP A 49 -3.33 -7.78 5.34
C TRP A 49 -4.31 -7.46 4.21
N GLU A 50 -5.56 -7.91 4.31
CA GLU A 50 -6.64 -7.63 3.36
C GLU A 50 -6.87 -6.12 3.23
N PHE A 51 -6.96 -5.41 4.35
CA PHE A 51 -7.10 -3.96 4.37
C PHE A 51 -5.93 -3.26 3.67
N GLY A 52 -4.70 -3.75 3.89
CA GLY A 52 -3.52 -3.26 3.19
C GLY A 52 -3.60 -3.43 1.68
N VAL A 53 -3.95 -4.63 1.19
CA VAL A 53 -4.12 -4.89 -0.25
C VAL A 53 -5.24 -4.03 -0.83
N LEU A 54 -6.41 -3.99 -0.17
CA LEU A 54 -7.58 -3.23 -0.62
C LEU A 54 -7.28 -1.72 -0.72
N THR A 55 -6.46 -1.17 0.18
CA THR A 55 -5.99 0.22 0.10
C THR A 55 -5.32 0.48 -1.24
N GLN A 56 -4.39 -0.38 -1.65
CA GLN A 56 -3.67 -0.24 -2.92
C GLN A 56 -4.55 -0.48 -4.15
N VAL A 57 -5.52 -1.39 -4.05
CA VAL A 57 -6.54 -1.60 -5.09
C VAL A 57 -7.34 -0.32 -5.32
N ARG A 58 -7.83 0.31 -4.24
CA ARG A 58 -8.58 1.57 -4.29
C ARG A 58 -7.75 2.70 -4.88
N ASP A 59 -6.48 2.82 -4.49
CA ASP A 59 -5.60 3.89 -4.97
C ASP A 59 -5.22 3.72 -6.43
N MET A 60 -4.95 2.49 -6.87
CA MET A 60 -4.64 2.23 -8.28
C MET A 60 -5.88 2.39 -9.15
N ALA A 61 -7.05 1.91 -8.74
CA ALA A 61 -8.30 2.17 -9.46
C ALA A 61 -8.55 3.68 -9.62
N LEU A 62 -8.22 4.47 -8.59
CA LEU A 62 -8.40 5.91 -8.60
C LEU A 62 -7.41 6.57 -9.57
N ALA A 63 -6.13 6.18 -9.52
CA ALA A 63 -5.11 6.66 -10.44
C ALA A 63 -5.42 6.28 -11.89
N MET A 64 -5.93 5.07 -12.13
CA MET A 64 -6.37 4.66 -13.45
C MET A 64 -7.53 5.52 -13.96
N ARG A 65 -8.53 5.76 -13.09
CA ARG A 65 -9.71 6.57 -13.41
C ARG A 65 -9.36 8.03 -13.68
N ASP A 66 -8.55 8.65 -12.84
CA ASP A 66 -8.32 10.10 -12.85
C ASP A 66 -7.16 10.51 -13.75
N ASP A 67 -6.10 9.70 -13.80
CA ASP A 67 -4.85 10.02 -14.47
C ASP A 67 -4.59 9.13 -15.70
N PHE A 68 -4.62 7.79 -15.58
CA PHE A 68 -4.12 6.93 -16.66
C PHE A 68 -5.10 6.71 -17.82
N SER A 69 -6.42 6.75 -17.61
CA SER A 69 -7.38 6.54 -18.70
C SER A 69 -7.79 7.83 -19.43
N ARG A 70 -7.21 8.98 -19.05
CA ARG A 70 -7.64 10.30 -19.51
C ARG A 70 -6.50 11.04 -20.19
N SER A 71 -6.80 11.63 -21.35
CA SER A 71 -5.83 12.44 -22.10
C SER A 71 -5.52 13.77 -21.40
N GLN A 72 -6.50 14.33 -20.69
CA GLN A 72 -6.43 15.56 -19.91
C GLN A 72 -7.34 15.44 -18.68
N SER A 73 -7.08 16.23 -17.63
CA SER A 73 -7.83 16.21 -16.36
C SER A 73 -9.32 16.57 -16.48
N GLN A 74 -9.76 17.10 -17.62
CA GLN A 74 -11.16 17.44 -17.91
C GLN A 74 -11.82 16.46 -18.91
N SER A 75 -11.09 15.49 -19.47
CA SER A 75 -11.64 14.52 -20.44
C SER A 75 -12.70 13.62 -19.80
N ALA A 76 -13.59 13.03 -20.58
CA ALA A 76 -14.56 12.07 -20.04
C ALA A 76 -13.85 10.91 -19.34
N THR A 77 -14.35 10.54 -18.15
CA THR A 77 -13.85 9.38 -17.39
C THR A 77 -14.43 8.10 -17.97
N ASP A 78 -13.64 7.03 -17.96
CA ASP A 78 -14.11 5.72 -18.41
C ASP A 78 -15.17 5.16 -17.42
N PRO A 79 -16.36 4.74 -17.91
CA PRO A 79 -17.47 4.33 -17.05
C PRO A 79 -17.20 3.06 -16.23
N ASP A 80 -16.39 2.14 -16.76
CA ASP A 80 -16.04 0.92 -16.05
C ASP A 80 -15.09 1.23 -14.89
N LEU A 81 -14.12 2.13 -15.09
CA LEU A 81 -13.23 2.59 -14.02
C LEU A 81 -13.96 3.41 -12.94
N VAL A 82 -15.01 4.16 -13.30
CA VAL A 82 -15.89 4.80 -12.32
C VAL A 82 -16.59 3.75 -11.46
N THR A 83 -17.15 2.72 -12.10
CA THR A 83 -17.85 1.62 -11.42
C THR A 83 -16.89 0.87 -10.49
N ALA A 84 -15.73 0.47 -11.00
CA ALA A 84 -14.68 -0.19 -10.23
C ALA A 84 -14.30 0.63 -8.98
N GLN A 85 -14.06 1.94 -9.14
CA GLN A 85 -13.70 2.80 -8.00
C GLN A 85 -14.79 2.86 -6.93
N ILE A 86 -16.06 3.02 -7.34
CA ILE A 86 -17.19 3.10 -6.41
C ILE A 86 -17.29 1.79 -5.63
N ARG A 87 -17.17 0.66 -6.33
CA ARG A 87 -17.26 -0.68 -5.78
C ARG A 87 -16.15 -0.99 -4.79
N PHE A 88 -14.89 -0.73 -5.15
CA PHE A 88 -13.77 -0.92 -4.22
C PHE A 88 -13.84 0.00 -3.00
N ASN A 89 -14.46 1.18 -3.11
CA ASN A 89 -14.67 2.09 -1.98
C ASN A 89 -15.87 1.76 -1.08
N THR A 90 -16.55 0.64 -1.30
CA THR A 90 -17.52 0.12 -0.32
C THR A 90 -16.82 -0.20 1.00
N ASP A 91 -17.51 0.05 2.11
CA ASP A 91 -17.03 -0.30 3.46
C ASP A 91 -16.69 -1.78 3.52
N SER A 92 -15.43 -2.09 3.86
CA SER A 92 -14.90 -3.45 3.90
C SER A 92 -15.46 -4.28 5.03
N ASN A 93 -16.09 -3.67 6.03
CA ASN A 93 -16.71 -4.36 7.17
C ASN A 93 -18.19 -4.68 6.91
N LEU A 94 -18.72 -4.29 5.76
CA LEU A 94 -20.13 -4.42 5.46
C LEU A 94 -20.45 -5.90 5.14
N TRP A 95 -21.05 -6.56 6.11
CA TRP A 95 -21.44 -7.97 6.02
C TRP A 95 -22.87 -8.16 5.51
N LEU A 96 -23.74 -7.16 5.72
CA LEU A 96 -25.17 -7.23 5.40
C LEU A 96 -25.50 -6.54 4.07
N PHE A 97 -26.35 -7.19 3.28
CA PHE A 97 -26.78 -6.93 1.92
C PHE A 97 -26.70 -5.47 1.36
N PRO A 98 -25.97 -5.23 0.24
CA PRO A 98 -25.07 -6.15 -0.45
C PRO A 98 -23.73 -6.27 0.30
N PRO A 99 -23.20 -7.48 0.59
CA PRO A 99 -21.94 -7.63 1.32
C PRO A 99 -20.76 -7.00 0.56
N ALA A 100 -19.76 -6.53 1.28
CA ALA A 100 -18.54 -5.92 0.73
C ALA A 100 -17.90 -6.78 -0.37
N GLU A 101 -17.78 -8.09 -0.14
CA GLU A 101 -17.24 -9.05 -1.12
C GLU A 101 -17.99 -8.98 -2.46
N SER A 102 -19.33 -8.94 -2.44
CA SER A 102 -20.12 -8.84 -3.67
C SER A 102 -19.87 -7.53 -4.41
N GLN A 103 -19.72 -6.42 -3.69
CA GLN A 103 -19.41 -5.14 -4.28
C GLN A 103 -18.00 -5.17 -4.89
N PHE A 104 -17.02 -5.76 -4.21
CA PHE A 104 -15.67 -5.90 -4.75
C PHE A 104 -15.63 -6.78 -6.01
N ARG A 105 -16.40 -7.87 -6.06
CA ARG A 105 -16.55 -8.69 -7.28
C ARG A 105 -17.13 -7.89 -8.45
N GLU A 106 -18.17 -7.09 -8.23
CA GLU A 106 -18.67 -6.17 -9.26
C GLU A 106 -17.60 -5.15 -9.72
N GLY A 107 -16.69 -4.75 -8.82
CA GLY A 107 -15.54 -3.92 -9.16
C GLY A 107 -14.52 -4.64 -10.06
N VAL A 108 -14.25 -5.91 -9.78
CA VAL A 108 -13.40 -6.77 -10.62
C VAL A 108 -14.00 -6.96 -12.01
N ASP A 109 -15.30 -7.27 -12.10
CA ASP A 109 -16.01 -7.42 -13.38
C ASP A 109 -15.91 -6.16 -14.24
N ALA A 110 -16.00 -4.98 -13.62
CA ALA A 110 -15.82 -3.71 -14.31
C ALA A 110 -14.37 -3.54 -14.83
N LEU A 111 -13.36 -3.90 -14.04
CA LEU A 111 -11.96 -3.87 -14.50
C LEU A 111 -11.71 -4.84 -15.66
N GLU A 112 -12.33 -6.03 -15.65
CA GLU A 112 -12.24 -7.01 -16.74
C GLU A 112 -12.89 -6.47 -18.03
N SER A 113 -14.06 -5.84 -17.93
CA SER A 113 -14.71 -5.14 -19.04
C SER A 113 -13.80 -4.06 -19.63
N TYR A 114 -13.20 -3.23 -18.77
CA TYR A 114 -12.24 -2.21 -19.19
C TYR A 114 -11.00 -2.81 -19.88
N LEU A 115 -10.45 -3.90 -19.33
CA LEU A 115 -9.32 -4.64 -19.91
C LEU A 115 -9.66 -5.17 -21.31
N GLN A 116 -10.83 -5.77 -21.48
CA GLN A 116 -11.30 -6.27 -22.78
C GLN A 116 -11.44 -5.12 -23.78
N ARG A 117 -12.02 -3.99 -23.38
CA ARG A 117 -12.12 -2.80 -24.23
C ARG A 117 -10.76 -2.20 -24.58
N LEU A 118 -9.78 -2.21 -23.66
CA LEU A 118 -8.40 -1.80 -23.96
C LEU A 118 -7.77 -2.71 -25.04
N GLN A 119 -7.92 -4.03 -24.90
CA GLN A 119 -7.42 -5.00 -25.85
C GLN A 119 -8.08 -4.87 -27.24
N ASN A 120 -9.35 -4.45 -27.29
CA ASN A 120 -10.09 -4.21 -28.54
C ASN A 120 -9.84 -2.81 -29.12
N GLY A 121 -9.50 -1.83 -28.28
CA GLY A 121 -9.09 -0.47 -28.68
C GLY A 121 -10.23 0.54 -28.54
N GLU A 122 -11.23 0.14 -27.77
CA GLU A 122 -12.44 0.86 -27.44
C GLU A 122 -12.26 1.68 -26.14
N ALA A 123 -11.17 1.40 -25.40
CA ALA A 123 -10.70 2.18 -24.26
C ALA A 123 -9.25 2.64 -24.50
N GLN A 124 -8.80 3.62 -23.71
CA GLN A 124 -7.48 4.22 -23.85
C GLN A 124 -6.76 4.28 -22.50
N PHE A 125 -5.45 4.05 -22.53
CA PHE A 125 -4.55 4.23 -21.40
C PHE A 125 -3.36 5.08 -21.86
N TYR A 126 -3.10 6.17 -21.15
CA TYR A 126 -2.11 7.18 -21.49
C TYR A 126 -0.87 7.04 -20.63
N THR A 127 0.23 6.63 -21.25
CA THR A 127 1.54 6.49 -20.62
C THR A 127 2.24 7.85 -20.57
N ARG A 128 1.80 8.74 -19.69
CA ARG A 128 2.44 10.05 -19.49
C ARG A 128 3.31 10.06 -18.23
N ALA A 129 4.45 10.75 -18.31
CA ALA A 129 5.42 10.83 -17.21
C ALA A 129 4.85 11.54 -15.97
N ASP A 130 4.06 12.60 -16.16
CA ASP A 130 3.44 13.35 -15.07
C ASP A 130 2.37 12.55 -14.34
N ASN A 131 1.51 11.85 -15.08
CA ASN A 131 0.52 10.94 -14.51
C ASN A 131 1.19 9.83 -13.68
N LEU A 132 2.24 9.20 -14.23
CA LEU A 132 3.00 8.18 -13.50
C LEU A 132 3.63 8.76 -12.24
N ASN A 133 4.21 9.96 -12.33
CA ASN A 133 4.83 10.62 -11.19
C ASN A 133 3.82 10.96 -10.08
N ASN A 134 2.58 11.31 -10.43
CA ASN A 134 1.50 11.55 -9.45
C ASN A 134 1.22 10.29 -8.63
N TRP A 135 1.07 9.13 -9.29
CA TRP A 135 0.86 7.86 -8.60
C TRP A 135 2.07 7.44 -7.76
N LEU A 136 3.29 7.54 -8.31
CA LEU A 136 4.53 7.22 -7.58
C LEU A 136 4.73 8.10 -6.34
N THR A 137 4.32 9.37 -6.40
CA THR A 137 4.37 10.27 -5.23
C THR A 137 3.41 9.80 -4.13
N LYS A 138 2.24 9.26 -4.48
CA LYS A 138 1.32 8.65 -3.50
C LYS A 138 1.95 7.40 -2.86
N VAL A 139 2.49 6.51 -3.68
CA VAL A 139 3.21 5.30 -3.22
C VAL A 139 4.35 5.66 -2.27
N GLN A 140 5.16 6.67 -2.63
CA GLN A 140 6.25 7.18 -1.79
C GLN A 140 5.74 7.62 -0.41
N ARG A 141 4.69 8.45 -0.36
CA ARG A 141 4.13 8.94 0.91
C ARG A 141 3.64 7.79 1.80
N GLN A 142 2.94 6.82 1.20
CA GLN A 142 2.43 5.65 1.92
C GLN A 142 3.56 4.77 2.45
N MET A 143 4.57 4.46 1.63
CA MET A 143 5.74 3.69 2.08
C MET A 143 6.51 4.40 3.20
N GLY A 144 6.61 5.73 3.14
CA GLY A 144 7.14 6.55 4.24
C GLY A 144 6.35 6.35 5.53
N ALA A 145 5.01 6.46 5.46
CA ALA A 145 4.12 6.26 6.60
C ALA A 145 4.22 4.84 7.18
N LEU A 146 4.26 3.80 6.33
CA LEU A 146 4.43 2.41 6.76
C LEU A 146 5.77 2.19 7.46
N SER A 147 6.87 2.72 6.92
CA SER A 147 8.20 2.62 7.53
C SER A 147 8.23 3.25 8.93
N ILE A 148 7.55 4.38 9.11
CA ILE A 148 7.44 5.06 10.40
C ILE A 148 6.60 4.22 11.36
N ALA A 149 5.43 3.73 10.93
CA ALA A 149 4.56 2.88 11.74
C ALA A 149 5.26 1.59 12.23
N LEU A 150 5.93 0.89 11.31
CA LEU A 150 6.70 -0.31 11.63
C LEU A 150 7.86 -0.02 12.58
N SER A 151 8.53 1.13 12.43
CA SER A 151 9.61 1.52 13.35
C SER A 151 9.05 1.95 14.71
N ALA A 152 7.87 2.57 14.77
CA ALA A 152 7.19 2.93 16.01
C ALA A 152 6.80 1.69 16.83
N SER A 153 6.58 0.55 16.19
CA SER A 153 6.30 -0.72 16.89
C SER A 153 7.41 -1.15 17.88
N VAL A 154 8.63 -0.65 17.70
CA VAL A 154 9.78 -0.96 18.56
C VAL A 154 10.08 0.14 19.58
N GLY A 155 9.34 1.26 19.52
CA GLY A 155 9.49 2.47 20.32
C GLY A 155 10.66 3.33 19.82
N ILE A 156 10.36 4.42 19.11
CA ILE A 156 11.36 5.38 18.66
C ILE A 156 11.30 6.60 19.59
N ARG A 157 12.44 6.98 20.18
CA ARG A 157 12.59 8.30 20.80
C ARG A 157 12.93 9.29 19.70
N GLN A 158 12.08 10.29 19.52
CA GLN A 158 12.33 11.39 18.61
C GLN A 158 12.52 12.68 19.42
N VAL A 159 13.55 13.45 19.06
CA VAL A 159 13.71 14.80 19.58
C VAL A 159 12.79 15.70 18.75
N GLN A 160 11.92 16.46 19.41
CA GLN A 160 11.02 17.38 18.73
C GLN A 160 11.82 18.59 18.24
N GLU A 161 12.24 18.56 16.96
CA GLU A 161 12.78 19.75 16.30
C GLU A 161 11.62 20.74 16.06
N GLU A 162 11.72 21.95 16.63
CA GLU A 162 10.76 23.04 16.38
C GLU A 162 10.63 23.29 14.87
N GLY A 163 9.47 22.94 14.31
CA GLY A 163 9.17 23.10 12.88
C GLY A 163 9.35 21.85 12.03
N ALA A 164 9.99 20.78 12.53
CA ALA A 164 9.97 19.46 11.91
C ALA A 164 8.87 18.61 12.56
N ALA A 165 7.63 19.09 12.48
CA ALA A 165 6.50 18.18 12.55
C ALA A 165 6.58 17.30 11.29
N MET A 166 7.34 16.21 11.37
CA MET A 166 7.14 15.10 10.45
C MET A 166 5.65 14.79 10.57
N SER A 167 4.92 15.02 9.49
CA SER A 167 3.46 15.11 9.47
C SER A 167 2.85 13.72 9.65
N ILE A 168 3.03 13.13 10.84
CA ILE A 168 2.26 11.98 11.31
C ILE A 168 0.81 12.43 11.58
N ALA A 169 0.57 13.75 11.62
CA ALA A 169 -0.70 14.42 11.79
C ALA A 169 -1.08 15.30 10.57
N ASP A 170 -0.65 14.96 9.36
CA ASP A 170 -1.43 15.42 8.19
C ASP A 170 -2.72 14.58 8.20
N ASP A 171 -3.88 15.23 8.24
CA ASP A 171 -5.19 14.55 8.38
C ASP A 171 -5.45 13.53 7.24
N ASP A 172 -4.71 13.68 6.13
CA ASP A 172 -4.76 12.81 4.95
C ASP A 172 -3.85 11.57 5.02
N LEU A 173 -2.90 11.47 5.95
CA LEU A 173 -1.91 10.37 6.03
C LEU A 173 -1.62 9.94 7.47
N GLN A 174 -2.58 9.28 8.12
CA GLN A 174 -2.36 8.66 9.42
C GLN A 174 -1.54 7.36 9.26
N ALA A 175 -0.35 7.33 9.84
CA ALA A 175 0.43 6.10 9.96
C ALA A 175 -0.37 5.07 10.80
N PRO A 176 -0.63 3.85 10.29
CA PRO A 176 -1.55 2.92 10.94
C PRO A 176 -1.06 2.54 12.34
N GLY A 177 -1.97 2.57 13.32
CA GLY A 177 -1.71 2.09 14.68
C GLY A 177 -0.70 2.90 15.50
N VAL A 178 -0.29 4.09 15.06
CA VAL A 178 0.67 4.93 15.79
C VAL A 178 -0.03 5.76 16.85
N GLU A 179 0.28 5.50 18.12
CA GLU A 179 -0.09 6.38 19.24
C GLU A 179 1.14 7.22 19.62
N LEU A 180 0.96 8.53 19.76
CA LEU A 180 2.00 9.47 20.19
C LEU A 180 1.98 9.55 21.72
N GLU A 181 3.02 9.05 22.37
CA GLU A 181 3.23 9.25 23.81
C GLU A 181 4.28 10.35 23.98
N VAL A 182 3.84 11.56 24.35
CA VAL A 182 4.77 12.65 24.69
C VAL A 182 5.46 12.27 26.00
N ILE A 183 6.80 12.20 26.01
CA ILE A 183 7.54 12.09 27.26
C ILE A 183 7.80 13.51 27.73
N ASP A 184 7.23 13.88 28.88
CA ASP A 184 7.59 15.15 29.54
C ASP A 184 9.10 15.13 29.87
N THR A 185 9.88 15.94 29.16
CA THR A 185 11.26 16.28 29.53
C THR A 185 11.25 17.43 30.53
N ALA A 186 12.28 17.49 31.38
CA ALA A 186 12.38 18.50 32.43
C ALA A 186 12.42 19.94 31.84
N GLU A 187 11.94 20.93 32.60
CA GLU A 187 11.93 22.35 32.20
C GLU A 187 13.31 22.80 31.66
N GLY A 188 13.38 23.06 30.34
CA GLY A 188 14.57 23.56 29.66
C GLY A 188 15.23 22.59 28.65
N GLU A 189 14.74 21.36 28.51
CA GLU A 189 15.19 20.40 27.49
C GLU A 189 14.21 20.32 26.30
N GLN A 190 14.71 20.02 25.09
CA GLN A 190 13.82 19.78 23.94
C GLN A 190 12.89 18.60 24.26
N ALA A 191 11.59 18.75 23.95
CA ALA A 191 10.60 17.70 24.20
C ALA A 191 10.99 16.42 23.42
N GLU A 192 11.19 15.31 24.14
CA GLU A 192 11.33 13.99 23.51
C GLU A 192 9.92 13.39 23.34
N VAL A 193 9.55 13.02 22.12
CA VAL A 193 8.31 12.29 21.86
C VAL A 193 8.66 10.83 21.66
N LEU A 194 8.01 9.94 22.42
CA LEU A 194 8.07 8.51 22.19
C LEU A 194 6.92 8.11 21.27
N VAL A 195 7.26 7.79 20.03
CA VAL A 195 6.29 7.27 19.08
C VAL A 195 6.23 5.76 19.26
N LYS A 196 5.09 5.22 19.69
CA LYS A 196 4.97 3.81 20.01
C LYS A 196 3.61 3.22 19.67
N THR A 197 3.60 2.12 18.92
CA THR A 197 2.40 1.31 18.71
C THR A 197 2.10 0.49 19.96
N PRO A 198 0.84 0.45 20.45
CA PRO A 198 0.44 -0.48 21.51
C PRO A 198 0.84 -1.91 21.16
N ARG A 199 1.40 -2.65 22.14
CA ARG A 199 1.94 -4.00 21.91
C ARG A 199 0.95 -4.98 21.26
N LEU A 200 -0.35 -4.77 21.44
CA LEU A 200 -1.42 -5.61 20.87
C LEU A 200 -1.77 -5.28 19.42
N LYS A 201 -1.32 -4.14 18.89
CA LYS A 201 -1.59 -3.69 17.50
C LYS A 201 -0.36 -3.81 16.58
N VAL A 202 0.75 -4.36 17.10
CA VAL A 202 1.99 -4.42 16.32
C VAL A 202 1.85 -5.38 15.15
N ASP A 203 1.16 -6.50 15.36
CA ASP A 203 0.92 -7.47 14.31
C ASP A 203 0.00 -6.87 13.24
N ASP A 204 -1.04 -6.11 13.63
CA ASP A 204 -1.92 -5.37 12.73
C ASP A 204 -1.12 -4.48 11.75
N VAL A 205 -0.22 -3.65 12.28
CA VAL A 205 0.63 -2.75 11.49
C VAL A 205 1.55 -3.53 10.57
N PHE A 206 2.12 -4.64 11.05
CA PHE A 206 2.99 -5.49 10.26
C PHE A 206 2.26 -6.12 9.07
N TYR A 207 1.10 -6.74 9.30
CA TYR A 207 0.35 -7.42 8.25
C TYR A 207 -0.28 -6.42 7.26
N GLN A 208 -0.75 -5.27 7.73
CA GLN A 208 -1.19 -4.18 6.86
C GLN A 208 -0.07 -3.67 5.96
N ALA A 209 1.13 -3.42 6.52
CA ALA A 209 2.29 -3.01 5.74
C ALA A 209 2.68 -4.08 4.71
N ARG A 210 2.59 -5.36 5.09
CA ARG A 210 2.86 -6.49 4.20
C ARG A 210 1.86 -6.57 3.04
N GLY A 211 0.57 -6.40 3.31
CA GLY A 211 -0.47 -6.35 2.28
C GLY A 211 -0.26 -5.19 1.29
N GLN A 212 -0.01 -3.98 1.81
CA GLN A 212 0.24 -2.81 0.95
C GLN A 212 1.49 -3.01 0.08
N THR A 213 2.61 -3.42 0.67
CA THR A 213 3.87 -3.59 -0.09
C THR A 213 3.83 -4.75 -1.06
N TRP A 214 3.06 -5.81 -0.78
CA TRP A 214 2.80 -6.90 -1.73
C TRP A 214 2.04 -6.41 -2.97
N ALA A 215 0.97 -5.62 -2.77
CA ALA A 215 0.22 -5.04 -3.87
C ALA A 215 1.05 -4.03 -4.67
N ILE A 216 1.76 -3.11 -3.99
CA ILE A 216 2.67 -2.13 -4.62
C ILE A 216 3.72 -2.84 -5.49
N LEU A 217 4.32 -3.93 -5.01
CA LEU A 217 5.32 -4.69 -5.76
C LEU A 217 4.79 -5.16 -7.11
N HIS A 218 3.61 -5.80 -7.12
CA HIS A 218 2.99 -6.27 -8.36
C HIS A 218 2.59 -5.12 -9.27
N LEU A 219 2.03 -4.05 -8.72
CA LEU A 219 1.67 -2.85 -9.47
C LEU A 219 2.89 -2.18 -10.10
N LEU A 220 4.02 -2.07 -9.38
CA LEU A 220 5.26 -1.50 -9.93
C LEU A 220 5.83 -2.34 -11.07
N LYS A 221 5.76 -3.68 -10.99
CA LYS A 221 6.14 -4.57 -12.09
C LYS A 221 5.25 -4.37 -13.32
N ALA A 222 3.95 -4.19 -13.12
CA ALA A 222 3.01 -3.94 -14.21
C ALA A 222 3.26 -2.56 -14.86
N ILE A 223 3.50 -1.54 -14.04
CA ILE A 223 3.86 -0.19 -14.46
C ILE A 223 5.19 -0.18 -15.22
N GLU A 224 6.19 -0.95 -14.78
CA GLU A 224 7.46 -1.09 -15.50
C GLU A 224 7.22 -1.50 -16.95
N ALA A 225 6.32 -2.47 -17.18
CA ALA A 225 6.03 -2.99 -18.49
C ALA A 225 5.19 -2.02 -19.35
N ASP A 226 4.14 -1.42 -18.79
CA ASP A 226 3.27 -0.51 -19.54
C ASP A 226 3.90 0.89 -19.78
N PHE A 227 4.76 1.36 -18.87
CA PHE A 227 5.44 2.66 -18.97
C PHE A 227 6.90 2.53 -19.42
N GLU A 228 7.32 1.38 -19.95
CA GLU A 228 8.73 1.11 -20.27
C GLU A 228 9.38 2.23 -21.10
N ASP A 229 8.70 2.67 -22.16
CA ASP A 229 9.20 3.73 -23.06
C ASP A 229 9.39 5.06 -22.32
N VAL A 230 8.45 5.44 -21.47
CA VAL A 230 8.51 6.66 -20.66
C VAL A 230 9.65 6.58 -19.65
N LEU A 231 9.77 5.44 -18.96
CA LEU A 231 10.81 5.19 -17.97
C LEU A 231 12.21 5.17 -18.61
N ARG A 232 12.34 4.65 -19.84
CA ARG A 232 13.59 4.71 -20.61
C ARG A 232 13.91 6.13 -21.02
N GLN A 233 12.93 6.88 -21.51
CA GLN A 233 13.12 8.28 -21.91
C GLN A 233 13.56 9.15 -20.73
N LYS A 234 13.03 8.91 -19.54
CA LYS A 234 13.38 9.63 -18.29
C LYS A 234 14.61 9.06 -17.58
N ASN A 235 15.28 8.06 -18.16
CA ASN A 235 16.42 7.36 -17.55
C ASN A 235 16.13 6.83 -16.12
N SER A 236 14.88 6.43 -15.85
CA SER A 236 14.39 6.00 -14.54
C SER A 236 14.10 4.50 -14.45
N LEU A 237 14.14 3.77 -15.57
CA LEU A 237 13.85 2.33 -15.62
C LEU A 237 14.75 1.51 -14.68
N VAL A 238 16.05 1.80 -14.65
CA VAL A 238 17.00 1.08 -13.77
C VAL A 238 16.68 1.33 -12.30
N SER A 239 16.37 2.58 -11.95
CA SER A 239 15.98 2.96 -10.58
C SER A 239 14.68 2.26 -10.17
N LEU A 240 13.69 2.13 -11.07
CA LEU A 240 12.45 1.41 -10.80
C LEU A 240 12.71 -0.06 -10.47
N ARG A 241 13.54 -0.73 -11.26
CA ARG A 241 13.92 -2.14 -11.02
C ARG A 241 14.62 -2.34 -9.69
N GLN A 242 15.47 -1.40 -9.28
CA GLN A 242 16.12 -1.45 -7.97
C GLN A 242 15.10 -1.33 -6.83
N ILE A 243 14.06 -0.52 -6.99
CA ILE A 243 12.96 -0.42 -6.02
C ILE A 243 12.18 -1.74 -5.97
N ILE A 244 11.84 -2.31 -7.13
CA ILE A 244 11.15 -3.61 -7.24
C ILE A 244 11.93 -4.69 -6.49
N ASN A 245 13.24 -4.84 -6.77
CA ASN A 245 14.06 -5.85 -6.11
C ASN A 245 14.09 -5.68 -4.58
N LYS A 246 14.19 -4.43 -4.08
CA LYS A 246 14.16 -4.15 -2.63
C LYS A 246 12.81 -4.52 -1.99
N LEU A 247 11.72 -4.35 -2.73
CA LEU A 247 10.40 -4.75 -2.29
C LEU A 247 10.20 -6.27 -2.35
N GLU A 248 10.82 -6.97 -3.31
CA GLU A 248 10.90 -8.43 -3.31
C GLU A 248 11.63 -8.94 -2.05
N ASP A 249 12.79 -8.35 -1.73
CA ASP A 249 13.53 -8.67 -0.50
C ASP A 249 12.69 -8.41 0.77
N ALA A 250 11.78 -7.41 0.74
CA ALA A 250 10.88 -7.11 1.85
C ALA A 250 9.72 -8.11 2.00
N GLN A 251 9.44 -8.90 0.96
CA GLN A 251 8.41 -9.94 0.93
C GLN A 251 8.95 -11.34 1.18
N GLU A 252 10.27 -11.49 1.42
CA GLU A 252 10.89 -12.77 1.74
C GLU A 252 10.16 -13.52 2.87
N ASP A 253 10.19 -14.85 2.80
CA ASP A 253 9.48 -15.72 3.72
C ASP A 253 9.89 -15.43 5.18
N VAL A 254 8.89 -15.28 6.04
CA VAL A 254 9.09 -15.18 7.48
C VAL A 254 9.10 -16.60 8.04
N TRP A 255 10.29 -17.11 8.36
CA TRP A 255 10.47 -18.48 8.88
C TRP A 255 9.99 -18.65 10.33
N SER A 256 9.55 -17.57 10.98
CA SER A 256 8.97 -17.59 12.32
C SER A 256 7.44 -17.70 12.23
N PRO A 257 6.79 -18.64 12.95
CA PRO A 257 5.34 -18.72 13.02
C PRO A 257 4.69 -17.56 13.80
N ILE A 258 5.49 -16.70 14.44
CA ILE A 258 5.05 -15.54 15.23
C ILE A 258 5.86 -14.31 14.81
N ILE A 259 5.20 -13.16 14.67
CA ILE A 259 5.88 -11.88 14.45
C ILE A 259 6.51 -11.44 15.78
N LEU A 260 7.81 -11.68 15.89
CA LEU A 260 8.61 -11.22 17.03
C LEU A 260 9.05 -9.77 16.82
N ASN A 261 8.79 -8.94 17.84
CA ASN A 261 9.20 -7.54 17.92
C ASN A 261 10.12 -7.35 19.13
N GLY A 262 11.33 -7.89 19.02
CA GLY A 262 12.38 -7.70 20.01
C GLY A 262 12.77 -6.23 20.20
N ARG A 263 13.33 -5.87 21.36
CA ARG A 263 14.08 -4.60 21.47
C ARG A 263 15.36 -4.71 20.62
N GLY A 264 15.88 -3.59 20.09
CA GLY A 264 16.98 -3.56 19.10
C GLY A 264 18.30 -4.27 19.46
N TYR A 265 18.49 -4.68 20.73
CA TYR A 265 19.64 -5.48 21.20
C TYR A 265 19.22 -6.80 21.89
N SER A 266 18.03 -7.33 21.60
CA SER A 266 17.49 -8.55 22.19
C SER A 266 17.83 -9.81 21.37
N PHE A 267 17.79 -10.99 22.00
CA PHE A 267 18.04 -12.28 21.35
C PHE A 267 16.93 -12.75 20.39
N VAL A 268 15.83 -12.00 20.30
CA VAL A 268 14.67 -12.30 19.43
C VAL A 268 14.70 -11.44 18.17
N ALA A 269 14.28 -12.01 17.04
CA ALA A 269 14.16 -11.30 15.77
C ALA A 269 13.19 -10.10 15.90
N ASN A 270 13.39 -9.10 15.03
CA ASN A 270 12.52 -7.93 14.96
C ASN A 270 12.05 -7.76 13.52
N HIS A 271 10.97 -8.47 13.18
CA HIS A 271 10.46 -8.53 11.82
C HIS A 271 9.96 -7.16 11.34
N SER A 272 9.32 -6.39 12.22
CA SER A 272 8.87 -5.03 11.89
C SER A 272 10.02 -4.09 11.58
N LEU A 273 11.13 -4.16 12.32
CA LEU A 273 12.30 -3.32 12.05
C LEU A 273 13.03 -3.73 10.76
N VAL A 274 13.14 -5.03 10.49
CA VAL A 274 13.72 -5.52 9.21
C VAL A 274 12.89 -5.02 8.04
N MET A 275 11.56 -5.18 8.12
CA MET A 275 10.64 -4.70 7.09
C MET A 275 10.69 -3.17 6.94
N ALA A 276 10.65 -2.43 8.05
CA ALA A 276 10.79 -0.97 8.04
C ALA A 276 12.08 -0.53 7.35
N SER A 277 13.20 -1.22 7.61
CA SER A 277 14.49 -0.93 7.00
C SER A 277 14.47 -1.13 5.47
N GLN A 278 13.83 -2.20 4.98
CA GLN A 278 13.68 -2.44 3.54
C GLN A 278 12.75 -1.41 2.89
N ILE A 279 11.58 -1.14 3.49
CA ILE A 279 10.62 -0.16 3.00
C ILE A 279 11.24 1.24 2.96
N SER A 280 11.98 1.63 4.00
CA SER A 280 12.70 2.91 4.06
C SER A 280 13.70 3.05 2.91
N ARG A 281 14.50 2.00 2.63
CA ARG A 281 15.44 1.99 1.50
C ARG A 281 14.75 2.09 0.15
N ALA A 282 13.63 1.37 -0.04
CA ALA A 282 12.85 1.44 -1.26
C ALA A 282 12.20 2.82 -1.44
N ASN A 283 11.70 3.42 -0.35
CA ASN A 283 11.13 4.76 -0.34
C ASN A 283 12.16 5.85 -0.71
N ALA A 284 13.38 5.76 -0.17
CA ALA A 284 14.46 6.66 -0.53
C ALA A 284 14.77 6.59 -2.04
N ALA A 285 14.79 5.39 -2.61
CA ALA A 285 14.98 5.22 -4.05
C ALA A 285 13.79 5.75 -4.88
N LEU A 286 12.55 5.67 -4.37
CA LEU A 286 11.37 6.26 -5.01
C LEU A 286 11.44 7.79 -5.07
N ILE A 287 11.95 8.46 -4.03
CA ILE A 287 12.16 9.91 -4.03
C ILE A 287 13.10 10.32 -5.18
N ASP A 288 14.23 9.61 -5.32
CA ASP A 288 15.17 9.86 -6.41
C ASP A 288 14.55 9.59 -7.79
N LEU A 289 13.77 8.51 -7.91
CA LEU A 289 13.05 8.20 -9.14
C LEU A 289 12.02 9.28 -9.51
N SER A 290 11.24 9.79 -8.54
CA SER A 290 10.28 10.87 -8.77
C SER A 290 10.97 12.15 -9.25
N ARG A 291 12.13 12.48 -8.69
CA ARG A 291 12.96 13.60 -9.15
C ARG A 291 13.38 13.43 -10.61
N LEU A 292 13.90 12.25 -10.98
CA LEU A 292 14.29 11.94 -12.37
C LEU A 292 13.11 12.06 -13.35
N MET A 293 11.92 11.64 -12.93
CA MET A 293 10.69 11.73 -13.74
C MET A 293 10.24 13.18 -14.01
N ARG A 294 10.59 14.13 -13.12
CA ARG A 294 10.26 15.55 -13.26
C ARG A 294 11.32 16.35 -14.04
N GLU A 295 12.59 15.97 -13.90
CA GLU A 295 13.74 16.73 -14.42
C GLU A 295 14.23 16.25 -15.79
N GLY A 296 14.13 14.95 -16.09
CA GLY A 296 14.33 14.40 -17.45
C GLY A 296 13.13 14.67 -18.34
#